data_AF-A0AAC9PXU7-F1
#
_entry.id   AF-A0AAC9PXU7-F1
#
_cell.length_a   1.000
_cell.length_b   1.000
_cell.length_c   1.000
_cell.angle_alpha   90.00
_cell.angle_beta   90.00
_cell.angle_gamma   90.00
#
_symmetry.space_group_name_H-M   'P 1'
#
loop_
_entity.id
_entity.type
_entity.pdbx_description
1 polymer ?
#
loop_
_entity_poly.entity_id
_entity_poly.type
_entity_poly.pdbx_seq_one_letter_code
_entity_poly.pdbx_strand_id
1 'polypeptide(L)'
;MQEEDYILFDAYINGELSDDEISKFQDKMDSDLEFSSNFNLYLDTTIFLQNTIRNEDETNAFKNNLNTVSENYFNKEKTTTKVVTPKRKPFNLIKYLAAACIALLFGFFVFNQFSNPTYSDFNNHEPMTIIRSENNVKELIQVTKAFNNKEYEKANTLLKKILDTDPNNSELQLYYAITNIELDNFKIADTQLNKIVVGKSVYKNRALWYSALSKLKQKDIDATIVYLKQIPEEADDFKEAQDLLDKL
;
A
#
# COMPACT_ATOMS: atom_id res chain seq x y z
N MET A 1 -26.53 -3.54 17.13
CA MET A 1 -26.11 -2.18 16.76
C MET A 1 -27.32 -1.33 16.45
N GLN A 2 -27.49 -0.21 17.17
CA GLN A 2 -28.62 0.72 16.98
C GLN A 2 -28.25 1.81 15.96
N GLU A 3 -29.23 2.47 15.36
CA GLU A 3 -29.01 3.52 14.33
C GLU A 3 -28.18 4.71 14.87
N GLU A 4 -28.38 5.05 16.15
CA GLU A 4 -27.64 6.11 16.85
C GLU A 4 -26.14 5.79 17.02
N ASP A 5 -25.77 4.51 17.06
CA ASP A 5 -24.36 4.10 17.19
C ASP A 5 -23.57 4.46 15.92
N TYR A 6 -24.17 4.38 14.73
CA TYR A 6 -23.50 4.70 13.46
C TYR A 6 -23.09 6.17 13.37
N ILE A 7 -23.99 7.08 13.72
CA ILE A 7 -23.73 8.53 13.70
C ILE A 7 -22.63 8.88 14.69
N LEU A 8 -22.67 8.26 15.87
CA LEU A 8 -21.66 8.47 16.90
C LEU A 8 -20.30 7.91 16.47
N PHE A 9 -20.27 6.74 15.82
CA PHE A 9 -19.04 6.17 15.26
C PHE A 9 -18.45 7.06 14.16
N ASP A 10 -19.26 7.55 13.24
CA ASP A 10 -18.83 8.46 12.18
C ASP A 10 -18.28 9.77 12.74
N ALA A 11 -19.00 10.41 13.68
CA ALA A 11 -18.56 11.63 14.33
C ALA A 11 -17.24 11.44 15.08
N TYR A 12 -17.06 10.30 15.74
CA TYR A 12 -15.81 9.94 16.41
C TYR A 12 -14.66 9.74 15.41
N ILE A 13 -14.90 8.98 14.33
CA ILE A 13 -13.93 8.71 13.26
C ILE A 13 -13.49 10.01 12.58
N ASN A 14 -14.41 10.93 12.36
CA ASN A 14 -14.17 12.21 11.70
C ASN A 14 -13.64 13.31 12.63
N GLY A 15 -13.58 13.04 13.94
CA GLY A 15 -13.07 13.99 14.94
C GLY A 15 -14.03 15.15 15.19
N GLU A 16 -15.33 14.92 15.03
CA GLU A 16 -16.41 15.90 15.19
C GLU A 16 -16.95 15.95 16.64
N LEU A 17 -16.57 14.98 17.49
CA LEU A 17 -16.92 14.98 18.91
C LEU A 17 -16.09 15.98 19.71
N SER A 18 -16.75 16.62 20.68
CA SER A 18 -16.10 17.44 21.72
C SER A 18 -15.34 16.57 22.74
N ASP A 19 -14.47 17.19 23.54
CA ASP A 19 -13.65 16.44 24.52
C ASP A 19 -14.48 15.70 25.58
N ASP A 20 -15.64 16.25 25.98
CA ASP A 20 -16.59 15.61 26.90
C ASP A 20 -17.27 14.40 26.24
N GLU A 21 -17.61 14.51 24.95
CA GLU A 21 -18.21 13.43 24.17
C GLU A 21 -17.21 12.32 23.85
N ILE A 22 -15.95 12.66 23.58
CA ILE A 22 -14.86 11.71 23.40
C ILE A 22 -14.65 10.90 24.69
N SER A 23 -14.65 11.56 25.85
CA SER A 23 -14.47 10.88 27.14
C SER A 23 -15.60 9.88 27.39
N LYS A 24 -16.86 10.28 27.15
CA LYS A 24 -18.03 9.39 27.25
C LYS A 24 -17.99 8.23 26.25
N PHE A 25 -17.50 8.49 25.05
CA PHE A 25 -17.32 7.47 24.03
C PHE A 25 -16.31 6.42 24.49
N GLN A 26 -15.18 6.86 25.04
CA GLN A 26 -14.12 6.00 25.57
C GLN A 26 -14.61 5.18 26.78
N ASP A 27 -15.31 5.82 27.73
CA ASP A 27 -15.91 5.11 28.87
C ASP A 27 -16.86 4.00 28.41
N LYS A 28 -17.62 4.23 27.32
CA LYS A 28 -18.51 3.23 26.74
C LYS A 28 -17.75 2.12 26.00
N MET A 29 -16.66 2.46 25.31
CA MET A 29 -15.76 1.48 24.67
C MET A 29 -15.14 0.50 25.68
N ASP A 30 -14.89 0.96 26.91
CA ASP A 30 -14.27 0.15 27.97
C ASP A 30 -15.30 -0.66 28.77
N SER A 31 -16.48 -0.10 29.01
CA SER A 31 -17.52 -0.71 29.85
C SER A 31 -18.47 -1.63 29.09
N ASP A 32 -18.63 -1.45 27.77
CA ASP A 32 -19.57 -2.19 26.93
C ASP A 32 -18.84 -2.95 25.81
N LEU A 33 -18.71 -4.26 25.99
CA LEU A 33 -18.07 -5.16 25.03
C LEU A 33 -18.81 -5.23 23.68
N GLU A 34 -20.14 -5.13 23.69
CA GLU A 34 -20.93 -5.19 22.44
C GLU A 34 -20.73 -3.90 21.65
N PHE A 35 -20.75 -2.75 22.32
CA PHE A 35 -20.46 -1.44 21.71
C PHE A 35 -19.04 -1.40 21.12
N SER A 36 -18.05 -1.89 21.87
CA SER A 36 -16.65 -1.97 21.42
C SER A 36 -16.49 -2.87 20.19
N SER A 37 -17.12 -4.06 20.18
CA SER A 37 -17.07 -4.96 19.03
C SER A 37 -17.74 -4.35 17.80
N ASN A 38 -18.87 -3.67 17.99
CA ASN A 38 -19.62 -3.00 16.93
C ASN A 38 -18.82 -1.83 16.32
N PHE A 39 -18.16 -1.01 17.15
CA PHE A 39 -17.31 0.07 16.67
C PHE A 39 -16.14 -0.45 15.84
N ASN A 40 -15.44 -1.49 16.32
CA ASN A 40 -14.30 -2.06 15.61
C ASN A 40 -14.72 -2.63 14.23
N LEU A 41 -15.83 -3.36 14.18
CA LEU A 41 -16.37 -3.87 12.91
C LEU A 41 -16.73 -2.74 11.94
N TYR A 42 -17.37 -1.69 12.45
CA TYR A 42 -17.73 -0.51 11.65
C TYR A 42 -16.49 0.20 11.10
N LEU A 43 -15.50 0.39 11.96
CA LEU A 43 -14.24 1.04 11.64
C LEU A 43 -13.41 0.26 10.60
N ASP A 44 -13.28 -1.05 10.76
CA ASP A 44 -12.60 -1.93 9.80
C ASP A 44 -13.29 -1.88 8.44
N THR A 45 -14.63 -1.91 8.43
CA THR A 45 -15.44 -1.80 7.21
C THR A 45 -15.22 -0.45 6.52
N THR A 46 -15.24 0.64 7.27
CA THR A 46 -15.03 2.00 6.74
C THR A 46 -13.63 2.18 6.16
N ILE A 47 -12.59 1.67 6.84
CA ILE A 47 -11.21 1.69 6.33
C ILE A 47 -11.10 0.85 5.05
N PHE A 48 -11.65 -0.36 5.04
CA PHE A 48 -11.64 -1.25 3.88
C PHE A 48 -12.33 -0.63 2.66
N LEU A 49 -13.50 -0.01 2.86
CA LEU A 49 -14.25 0.66 1.80
C LEU A 49 -13.53 1.90 1.28
N GLN A 50 -12.97 2.73 2.16
CA GLN A 50 -12.16 3.88 1.72
C GLN A 50 -10.97 3.44 0.86
N ASN A 51 -10.29 2.36 1.22
CA ASN A 51 -9.17 1.83 0.44
C ASN A 51 -9.61 1.24 -0.90
N THR A 52 -10.79 0.61 -0.96
CA THR A 52 -11.30 -0.03 -2.18
C THR A 52 -11.90 0.99 -3.15
N ILE A 53 -12.66 1.96 -2.66
CA ILE A 53 -13.35 2.99 -3.46
C ILE A 53 -12.35 4.02 -3.99
N ARG A 54 -11.27 4.35 -3.27
CA ARG A 54 -10.25 5.29 -3.76
C ARG A 54 -9.49 4.76 -5.00
N ASN A 55 -9.46 3.44 -5.19
CA ASN A 55 -8.95 2.82 -6.41
C ASN A 55 -9.98 2.84 -7.56
N GLU A 56 -11.25 3.14 -7.30
CA GLU A 56 -12.31 3.18 -8.30
C GLU A 56 -12.12 4.36 -9.26
N ASP A 57 -11.73 5.53 -8.76
CA ASP A 57 -11.43 6.70 -9.59
C ASP A 57 -10.23 6.46 -10.52
N GLU A 58 -9.15 5.85 -10.02
CA GLU A 58 -7.99 5.48 -10.83
C GLU A 58 -8.34 4.38 -11.85
N THR A 59 -9.14 3.39 -11.43
CA THR A 59 -9.64 2.32 -12.30
C THR A 59 -10.59 2.86 -13.38
N ASN A 60 -11.44 3.81 -13.05
CA ASN A 60 -12.37 4.46 -13.97
C ASN A 60 -11.63 5.40 -14.94
N ALA A 61 -10.63 6.15 -14.45
CA ALA A 61 -9.75 6.95 -15.30
C ALA A 61 -8.98 6.07 -16.29
N PHE A 62 -8.45 4.93 -15.84
CA PHE A 62 -7.80 3.95 -16.70
C PHE A 62 -8.76 3.36 -17.75
N LYS A 63 -9.96 2.92 -17.34
CA LYS A 63 -11.01 2.43 -18.26
C LYS A 63 -11.41 3.47 -19.30
N ASN A 64 -11.58 4.73 -18.89
CA ASN A 64 -11.94 5.82 -19.80
C ASN A 64 -10.82 6.13 -20.80
N ASN A 65 -9.56 6.07 -20.36
CA ASN A 65 -8.41 6.21 -21.25
C ASN A 65 -8.37 5.05 -22.27
N LEU A 66 -8.57 3.81 -21.80
CA LEU A 66 -8.59 2.63 -22.65
C LEU A 66 -9.72 2.68 -23.69
N ASN A 67 -10.91 3.13 -23.30
CA ASN A 67 -12.06 3.33 -24.20
C ASN A 67 -11.76 4.41 -25.25
N THR A 68 -11.14 5.52 -24.83
CA THR A 68 -10.75 6.61 -25.75
C THR A 68 -9.73 6.12 -26.79
N VAL A 69 -8.73 5.33 -26.36
CA VAL A 69 -7.76 4.73 -27.29
C VAL A 69 -8.45 3.71 -28.21
N SER A 70 -9.34 2.88 -27.67
CA SER A 70 -10.10 1.89 -28.45
C SER A 70 -10.95 2.54 -29.55
N GLU A 71 -11.69 3.59 -29.21
CA GLU A 71 -12.54 4.31 -30.17
C GLU A 71 -11.73 5.00 -31.27
N ASN A 72 -10.57 5.56 -30.94
CA ASN A 72 -9.72 6.25 -31.91
C ASN A 72 -9.03 5.29 -32.90
N TYR A 73 -8.77 4.04 -32.51
CA TYR A 73 -7.99 3.09 -33.30
C TYR A 73 -8.80 1.98 -33.96
N PHE A 74 -9.90 1.51 -33.35
CA PHE A 74 -10.63 0.34 -33.86
C PHE A 74 -11.97 0.68 -34.53
N ASN A 75 -12.57 1.85 -34.29
CA ASN A 75 -13.86 2.24 -34.90
C ASN A 75 -13.73 2.97 -36.26
N LYS A 76 -12.55 2.97 -36.88
CA LYS A 76 -12.33 3.63 -38.17
C LYS A 76 -12.38 2.68 -39.36
N GLU A 77 -13.57 2.15 -39.64
CA GLU A 77 -13.97 1.60 -40.93
C GLU A 77 -15.50 1.85 -41.07
N LYS A 78 -16.10 2.47 -42.10
CA LYS A 78 -15.77 2.62 -43.52
C LYS A 78 -16.45 3.87 -44.07
N THR A 79 -15.70 4.85 -44.58
CA THR A 79 -16.23 5.80 -45.56
C THR A 79 -15.67 5.44 -46.92
N THR A 80 -16.49 4.74 -47.72
CA THR A 80 -16.20 4.46 -49.12
C THR A 80 -16.31 5.75 -49.92
N THR A 81 -15.23 6.51 -50.01
CA THR A 81 -15.10 7.53 -51.07
C THR A 81 -14.43 6.86 -52.25
N LYS A 82 -15.19 6.63 -53.34
CA LYS A 82 -14.64 6.20 -54.63
C LYS A 82 -13.70 7.29 -55.14
N VAL A 83 -12.40 7.10 -54.94
CA VAL A 83 -11.35 7.85 -55.62
C VAL A 83 -10.71 6.92 -56.64
N VAL A 84 -10.90 7.25 -57.91
CA VAL A 84 -10.18 6.64 -59.03
C VAL A 84 -8.74 7.16 -58.97
N THR A 85 -7.75 6.28 -58.86
CA THR A 85 -6.34 6.47 -59.33
C THR A 85 -5.50 5.19 -59.09
N PRO A 86 -4.33 5.02 -59.75
CA PRO A 86 -3.95 3.79 -60.45
C PRO A 86 -3.23 2.75 -59.60
N LYS A 87 -3.16 1.52 -60.12
CA LYS A 87 -2.43 0.36 -59.56
C LYS A 87 -1.03 0.75 -59.06
N ARG A 88 -0.86 0.83 -57.74
CA ARG A 88 0.44 0.74 -57.07
C ARG A 88 0.46 -0.51 -56.20
N LYS A 89 1.54 -1.28 -56.29
CA LYS A 89 1.75 -2.56 -55.56
C LYS A 89 1.46 -2.36 -54.06
N PRO A 90 0.84 -3.34 -53.37
CA PRO A 90 0.58 -3.22 -51.94
C PRO A 90 1.92 -3.15 -51.21
N PHE A 91 2.21 -1.99 -50.62
CA PHE A 91 3.49 -1.68 -50.01
C PHE A 91 3.65 -2.54 -48.75
N ASN A 92 4.81 -3.17 -48.59
CA ASN A 92 5.22 -4.00 -47.44
C ASN A 92 5.21 -3.25 -46.08
N LEU A 93 4.79 -1.99 -46.04
CA LEU A 93 4.82 -1.11 -44.86
C LEU A 93 3.93 -1.61 -43.72
N ILE A 94 2.74 -2.16 -44.03
CA ILE A 94 1.82 -2.70 -43.01
C ILE A 94 2.44 -3.90 -42.29
N LYS A 95 3.21 -4.73 -43.00
CA LYS A 95 3.92 -5.87 -42.40
C LYS A 95 5.05 -5.41 -41.49
N TYR A 96 5.78 -4.35 -41.85
CA TYR A 96 6.80 -3.76 -40.99
C TYR A 96 6.21 -3.07 -39.76
N LEU A 97 5.04 -2.43 -39.89
CA LEU A 97 4.35 -1.81 -38.76
C LEU A 97 3.85 -2.87 -37.76
N ALA A 98 3.24 -3.95 -38.25
CA ALA A 98 2.83 -5.07 -37.41
C ALA A 98 4.03 -5.74 -36.73
N ALA A 99 5.13 -5.96 -37.46
CA ALA A 99 6.36 -6.51 -36.89
C ALA A 99 6.98 -5.57 -35.83
N ALA A 100 6.93 -4.25 -36.01
CA ALA A 100 7.40 -3.27 -35.03
C ALA A 100 6.54 -3.28 -33.76
N CYS A 101 5.20 -3.37 -33.87
CA CYS A 101 4.33 -3.52 -32.70
C CYS A 101 4.61 -4.81 -31.93
N ILE A 102 4.80 -5.92 -32.64
CA ILE A 102 5.19 -7.20 -32.04
C ILE A 102 6.55 -7.06 -31.35
N ALA A 103 7.56 -6.48 -32.01
CA ALA A 103 8.88 -6.27 -31.43
C ALA A 103 8.87 -5.34 -30.21
N LEU A 104 7.99 -4.33 -30.17
CA LEU A 104 7.81 -3.46 -29.01
C LEU A 104 7.10 -4.18 -27.87
N LEU A 105 6.07 -4.98 -28.14
CA LEU A 105 5.39 -5.79 -27.12
C LEU A 105 6.32 -6.85 -26.53
N PHE A 106 7.06 -7.57 -27.38
CA PHE A 106 8.07 -8.52 -26.92
C PHE A 106 9.24 -7.82 -26.23
N GLY A 107 9.68 -6.67 -26.73
CA GLY A 107 10.74 -5.88 -26.11
C GLY A 107 10.35 -5.38 -24.72
N PHE A 108 9.12 -4.89 -24.55
CA PHE A 108 8.57 -4.48 -23.26
C PHE A 108 8.43 -5.66 -22.29
N PHE A 109 7.90 -6.79 -22.79
CA PHE A 109 7.73 -8.00 -21.97
C PHE A 109 9.07 -8.57 -21.52
N VAL A 110 10.05 -8.69 -22.43
CA VAL A 110 11.41 -9.15 -22.14
C VAL A 110 12.10 -8.17 -21.19
N PHE A 111 11.96 -6.86 -21.39
CA PHE A 111 12.57 -5.87 -20.51
C PHE A 111 12.06 -5.96 -19.07
N ASN A 112 10.75 -6.12 -18.86
CA ASN A 112 10.18 -6.32 -17.51
C ASN A 112 10.49 -7.71 -16.92
N GLN A 113 10.64 -8.74 -17.75
CA GLN A 113 10.98 -10.09 -17.28
C GLN A 113 12.45 -10.20 -16.82
N PHE A 114 13.34 -9.39 -17.39
CA PHE A 114 14.79 -9.44 -17.11
C PHE A 114 15.32 -8.19 -16.36
N SER A 115 14.44 -7.30 -15.90
CA SER A 115 14.83 -6.21 -15.01
C SER A 115 15.01 -6.72 -13.58
N ASN A 116 16.06 -6.25 -12.89
CA ASN A 116 16.27 -6.55 -11.48
C ASN A 116 15.05 -6.12 -10.65
N PRO A 117 14.66 -6.91 -9.63
CA PRO A 117 13.55 -6.54 -8.77
C PRO A 117 13.87 -5.23 -8.05
N THR A 118 12.85 -4.40 -7.92
CA THR A 118 12.92 -3.10 -7.25
C THR A 118 12.05 -3.12 -6.01
N TYR A 119 12.29 -2.16 -5.11
CA TYR A 119 11.44 -1.96 -3.93
C TYR A 119 9.95 -1.87 -4.29
N SER A 120 9.61 -1.17 -5.37
CA SER A 120 8.22 -0.96 -5.81
C SER A 120 7.52 -2.25 -6.24
N ASP A 121 8.26 -3.32 -6.55
CA ASP A 121 7.68 -4.61 -6.90
C ASP A 121 7.17 -5.38 -5.67
N PHE A 122 7.63 -4.99 -4.47
CA PHE A 122 7.41 -5.70 -3.21
C PHE A 122 6.89 -4.83 -2.05
N ASN A 123 6.74 -3.52 -2.23
CA ASN A 123 6.37 -2.58 -1.16
C ASN A 123 4.86 -2.50 -0.87
N ASN A 124 4.11 -3.58 -1.10
CA ASN A 124 2.71 -3.63 -0.70
C ASN A 124 2.61 -3.74 0.81
N HIS A 125 2.37 -2.61 1.46
CA HIS A 125 2.21 -2.56 2.92
C HIS A 125 0.83 -3.05 3.31
N GLU A 126 0.78 -3.87 4.36
CA GLU A 126 -0.50 -4.11 5.03
C GLU A 126 -1.04 -2.79 5.57
N PRO A 127 -2.35 -2.54 5.39
CA PRO A 127 -2.97 -1.36 5.97
C PRO A 127 -2.77 -1.41 7.49
N MET A 128 -2.51 -0.25 8.06
CA MET A 128 -2.58 -0.08 9.50
C MET A 128 -4.02 -0.29 9.95
N THR A 129 -4.20 -1.16 10.94
CA THR A 129 -5.46 -1.31 11.68
C THR A 129 -5.33 -0.55 13.00
N ILE A 130 -6.47 -0.14 13.56
CA ILE A 130 -6.44 0.60 14.82
C ILE A 130 -6.14 -0.38 15.94
N ILE A 131 -4.98 -0.16 16.55
CA ILE A 131 -4.50 -0.95 17.68
C ILE A 131 -5.41 -0.66 18.88
N ARG A 132 -5.84 -1.72 19.57
CA ARG A 132 -6.49 -1.61 20.88
C ARG A 132 -5.53 -0.97 21.88
N SER A 133 -5.72 0.31 22.18
CA SER A 133 -4.98 1.03 23.21
C SER A 133 -5.95 1.79 24.09
N GLU A 134 -5.81 1.64 25.40
CA GLU A 134 -6.58 2.37 26.43
C GLU A 134 -6.27 3.88 26.41
N ASN A 135 -5.17 4.30 25.76
CA ASN A 135 -4.74 5.70 25.69
C ASN A 135 -4.45 6.14 24.24
N ASN A 136 -4.76 7.40 23.92
CA ASN A 136 -4.45 8.07 22.63
C ASN A 136 -5.21 7.57 21.39
N VAL A 137 -6.46 7.12 21.55
CA VAL A 137 -7.28 6.59 20.44
C VAL A 137 -7.42 7.59 19.27
N LYS A 138 -7.53 8.90 19.56
CA LYS A 138 -7.60 9.95 18.52
C LYS A 138 -6.35 10.00 17.66
N GLU A 139 -5.16 10.01 18.28
CA GLU A 139 -3.89 9.96 17.56
C GLU A 139 -3.73 8.66 16.77
N LEU A 140 -4.18 7.52 17.32
CA LEU A 140 -4.16 6.22 16.64
C LEU A 140 -5.06 6.19 15.40
N ILE A 141 -6.24 6.82 15.44
CA ILE A 141 -7.10 6.98 14.26
C ILE A 141 -6.42 7.86 13.21
N GLN A 142 -5.86 9.00 13.64
CA GLN A 142 -5.23 9.95 12.72
C GLN A 142 -4.02 9.35 12.02
N VAL A 143 -3.18 8.62 12.76
CA VAL A 143 -2.00 7.97 12.18
C VAL A 143 -2.39 6.84 11.23
N THR A 144 -3.41 6.05 11.59
CA THR A 144 -3.93 4.98 10.73
C THR A 144 -4.42 5.55 9.40
N LYS A 145 -5.23 6.61 9.45
CA LYS A 145 -5.68 7.33 8.23
C LYS A 145 -4.51 7.86 7.42
N ALA A 146 -3.55 8.52 8.08
CA ALA A 146 -2.40 9.09 7.39
C ALA A 146 -1.53 8.02 6.71
N PHE A 147 -1.24 6.91 7.40
CA PHE A 147 -0.46 5.81 6.87
C PHE A 147 -1.15 5.15 5.68
N ASN A 148 -2.42 4.77 5.83
CA ASN A 148 -3.20 4.10 4.77
C ASN A 148 -3.42 5.01 3.56
N ASN A 149 -3.52 6.32 3.77
CA ASN A 149 -3.61 7.30 2.69
C ASN A 149 -2.27 7.59 1.99
N LYS A 150 -1.15 7.02 2.46
CA LYS A 150 0.23 7.32 2.04
C LYS A 150 0.69 8.75 2.36
N GLU A 151 0.06 9.40 3.34
CA GLU A 151 0.49 10.69 3.91
C GLU A 151 1.67 10.48 4.87
N TYR A 152 2.77 9.90 4.37
CA TYR A 152 3.85 9.39 5.22
C TYR A 152 4.52 10.45 6.10
N GLU A 153 4.65 11.69 5.64
CA GLU A 153 5.18 12.78 6.47
C GLU A 153 4.34 13.05 7.73
N LYS A 154 3.01 13.02 7.55
CA LYS A 154 2.05 13.22 8.64
C LYS A 154 2.03 11.99 9.55
N ALA A 155 2.01 10.79 8.98
CA ALA A 155 2.10 9.54 9.73
C ALA A 155 3.39 9.50 10.57
N ASN A 156 4.53 9.91 10.00
CA ASN A 156 5.83 9.95 10.67
C ASN A 156 5.80 10.85 11.91
N THR A 157 5.21 12.05 11.78
CA THR A 157 5.08 13.01 12.88
C THR A 157 4.19 12.44 14.00
N LEU A 158 3.04 11.84 13.65
CA LEU A 158 2.11 11.26 14.61
C LEU A 158 2.70 10.03 15.31
N LEU A 159 3.28 9.09 14.56
CA LEU A 159 3.93 7.88 15.11
C LEU A 159 5.04 8.23 16.07
N LYS A 160 5.88 9.23 15.74
CA LYS A 160 6.93 9.68 16.63
C LYS A 160 6.35 10.19 17.96
N LYS A 161 5.30 11.02 17.92
CA LYS A 161 4.62 11.52 19.13
C LYS A 161 4.07 10.38 19.99
N ILE A 162 3.44 9.37 19.37
CA ILE A 162 2.86 8.22 20.09
C ILE A 162 3.99 7.35 20.69
N LEU A 163 5.07 7.10 19.96
CA LEU A 163 6.20 6.31 20.44
C LEU A 163 7.04 7.01 21.51
N ASP A 164 6.98 8.35 21.61
CA ASP A 164 7.59 9.08 22.72
C ASP A 164 6.91 8.77 24.07
N THR A 165 5.61 8.39 24.05
CA THR A 165 4.84 8.02 25.25
C THR A 165 4.70 6.52 25.44
N ASP A 166 4.67 5.74 24.35
CA ASP A 166 4.64 4.28 24.36
C ASP A 166 5.80 3.67 23.53
N PRO A 167 7.04 3.76 24.02
CA PRO A 167 8.22 3.39 23.24
C PRO A 167 8.38 1.89 23.00
N ASN A 168 7.60 1.03 23.66
CA ASN A 168 7.75 -0.42 23.59
C ASN A 168 6.74 -1.10 22.66
N ASN A 169 5.81 -0.34 22.08
CA ASN A 169 4.82 -0.85 21.15
C ASN A 169 5.46 -1.25 19.83
N SER A 170 5.74 -2.55 19.68
CA SER A 170 6.45 -3.08 18.50
C SER A 170 5.68 -2.89 17.19
N GLU A 171 4.36 -2.88 17.25
CA GLU A 171 3.51 -2.66 16.07
C GLU A 171 3.67 -1.22 15.57
N LEU A 172 3.53 -0.24 16.46
CA LEU A 172 3.76 1.18 16.13
C LEU A 172 5.20 1.43 15.70
N GLN A 173 6.19 0.77 16.31
CA GLN A 173 7.58 0.82 15.87
C GLN A 173 7.74 0.30 14.44
N LEU A 174 7.02 -0.76 14.07
CA LEU A 174 7.06 -1.34 12.73
C LEU A 174 6.47 -0.35 11.72
N TYR A 175 5.27 0.18 11.95
CA TYR A 175 4.69 1.21 11.08
C TYR A 175 5.56 2.47 11.00
N TYR A 176 6.23 2.84 12.09
CA TYR A 176 7.16 3.96 12.10
C TYR A 176 8.39 3.68 11.24
N ALA A 177 8.92 2.46 11.29
CA ALA A 177 9.99 2.04 10.40
C ALA A 177 9.56 2.08 8.93
N ILE A 178 8.41 1.50 8.59
CA ILE A 178 7.88 1.47 7.22
C ILE A 178 7.71 2.89 6.67
N THR A 179 7.10 3.76 7.47
CA THR A 179 6.95 5.18 7.13
C THR A 179 8.31 5.85 6.85
N ASN A 180 9.34 5.52 7.63
CA ASN A 180 10.68 6.06 7.41
C ASN A 180 11.39 5.43 6.20
N ILE A 181 11.08 4.20 5.80
CA ILE A 181 11.56 3.62 4.53
C ILE A 181 10.93 4.40 3.36
N GLU A 182 9.63 4.65 3.43
CA GLU A 182 8.89 5.40 2.40
C GLU A 182 9.44 6.82 2.22
N LEU A 183 9.84 7.48 3.33
CA LEU A 183 10.47 8.80 3.36
C LEU A 183 11.99 8.79 3.12
N ASP A 184 12.60 7.64 2.79
CA ASP A 184 14.05 7.46 2.60
C ASP A 184 14.91 7.81 3.83
N ASN A 185 14.29 7.85 5.01
CA ASN A 185 14.93 8.03 6.31
C ASN A 185 15.51 6.71 6.83
N PHE A 186 16.36 6.06 6.03
CA PHE A 186 16.83 4.69 6.24
C PHE A 186 17.50 4.45 7.59
N LYS A 187 18.24 5.44 8.11
CA LYS A 187 18.89 5.33 9.43
C LYS A 187 17.88 5.20 10.57
N ILE A 188 16.76 5.93 10.48
CA ILE A 188 15.67 5.84 11.46
C ILE A 188 14.97 4.50 11.30
N ALA A 189 14.65 4.10 10.07
CA ALA A 189 14.04 2.80 9.79
C ALA A 189 14.86 1.64 10.36
N ASP A 190 16.17 1.57 10.04
CA ASP A 190 17.09 0.54 10.54
C ASP A 190 17.12 0.51 12.07
N THR A 191 17.11 1.68 12.72
CA THR A 191 17.13 1.77 14.18
C THR A 191 15.89 1.13 14.80
N GLN A 192 14.70 1.38 14.23
CA GLN A 192 13.45 0.84 14.77
C GLN A 192 13.29 -0.65 14.44
N LEU A 193 13.61 -1.06 13.20
CA LEU A 193 13.56 -2.47 12.80
C LEU A 193 14.50 -3.33 13.66
N ASN A 194 15.72 -2.85 13.93
CA ASN A 194 16.66 -3.60 14.77
C ASN A 194 16.15 -3.79 16.21
N LYS A 195 15.41 -2.82 16.77
CA LYS A 195 14.77 -3.00 18.10
C LYS A 195 13.77 -4.15 18.08
N ILE A 196 12.97 -4.26 17.01
CA ILE A 196 11.97 -5.31 16.84
C ILE A 196 12.65 -6.67 16.62
N VAL A 197 13.67 -6.72 15.76
CA VAL A 197 14.38 -7.95 15.38
C VAL A 197 15.14 -8.58 16.56
N VAL A 198 15.79 -7.75 17.39
CA VAL A 198 16.53 -8.20 18.58
C VAL A 198 15.59 -8.58 19.73
N GLY A 199 14.39 -8.01 19.76
CA GLY A 199 13.36 -8.31 20.76
C GLY A 199 12.70 -9.69 20.58
N LYS A 200 11.75 -9.99 21.49
CA LYS A 200 10.85 -11.16 21.39
C LYS A 200 9.49 -10.79 20.77
N SER A 201 9.51 -9.85 19.83
CA SER A 201 8.29 -9.33 19.22
C SER A 201 7.68 -10.34 18.25
N VAL A 202 6.35 -10.42 18.22
CA VAL A 202 5.63 -11.17 17.18
C VAL A 202 5.90 -10.58 15.79
N TYR A 203 6.25 -9.30 15.71
CA TYR A 203 6.60 -8.60 14.48
C TYR A 203 8.05 -8.82 14.03
N LYS A 204 8.82 -9.70 14.68
CA LYS A 204 10.23 -9.94 14.36
C LYS A 204 10.46 -10.32 12.89
N ASN A 205 9.70 -11.28 12.38
CA ASN A 205 9.87 -11.76 11.01
C ASN A 205 9.46 -10.69 10.00
N ARG A 206 8.36 -9.98 10.30
CA ARG A 206 7.90 -8.81 9.53
C ARG A 206 8.96 -7.70 9.49
N ALA A 207 9.65 -7.44 10.60
CA ALA A 207 10.73 -6.47 10.66
C ALA A 207 11.98 -6.91 9.85
N LEU A 208 12.27 -8.22 9.76
CA LEU A 208 13.31 -8.74 8.87
C LEU A 208 12.95 -8.50 7.40
N TRP A 209 11.69 -8.76 7.02
CA TRP A 209 11.18 -8.46 5.68
C TRP A 209 11.35 -6.99 5.32
N TYR A 210 10.90 -6.06 6.17
CA TYR A 210 11.07 -4.64 5.92
C TYR A 210 12.54 -4.16 5.99
N SER A 211 13.40 -4.87 6.73
CA SER A 211 14.85 -4.62 6.69
C SER A 211 15.42 -4.96 5.31
N ALA A 212 15.02 -6.09 4.73
CA ALA A 212 15.41 -6.46 3.36
C ALA A 212 14.91 -5.43 2.35
N LEU A 213 13.62 -5.04 2.41
CA LEU A 213 13.05 -4.05 1.50
C LEU A 213 13.72 -2.67 1.62
N SER A 214 14.06 -2.24 2.84
CA SER A 214 14.83 -1.01 3.08
C SER A 214 16.18 -1.04 2.36
N LYS A 215 16.90 -2.17 2.41
CA LYS A 215 18.18 -2.35 1.72
C LYS A 215 18.01 -2.44 0.21
N LEU A 216 16.95 -3.10 -0.26
CA LEU A 216 16.61 -3.16 -1.69
C LEU A 216 16.35 -1.76 -2.26
N LYS A 217 15.61 -0.91 -1.52
CA LYS A 217 15.36 0.50 -1.90
C LYS A 217 16.66 1.31 -2.00
N GLN A 218 17.63 1.01 -1.12
CA GLN A 218 18.98 1.58 -1.15
C GLN A 218 19.90 0.97 -2.23
N LYS A 219 19.42 -0.05 -2.96
CA LYS A 219 20.20 -0.84 -3.94
C LYS A 219 21.36 -1.61 -3.33
N ASP A 220 21.31 -1.88 -2.03
CA ASP A 220 22.28 -2.71 -1.31
C ASP A 220 21.83 -4.18 -1.37
N ILE A 221 22.19 -4.83 -2.48
CA ILE A 221 21.74 -6.20 -2.78
C ILE A 221 22.33 -7.21 -1.81
N ASP A 222 23.60 -7.05 -1.44
CA ASP A 222 24.26 -7.95 -0.49
C ASP A 222 23.56 -7.92 0.87
N ALA A 223 23.25 -6.73 1.40
CA ALA A 223 22.52 -6.61 2.65
C ALA A 223 21.06 -7.10 2.54
N THR A 224 20.42 -6.89 1.39
CA THR A 224 19.07 -7.41 1.11
C THR A 224 19.05 -8.93 1.25
N ILE A 225 19.97 -9.64 0.58
CA ILE A 225 20.07 -11.11 0.64
C ILE A 225 20.33 -11.60 2.08
N VAL A 226 21.17 -10.88 2.83
CA VAL A 226 21.46 -11.23 4.24
C VAL A 226 20.19 -11.18 5.11
N TYR A 227 19.32 -10.19 4.93
CA TYR A 227 18.07 -10.12 5.67
C TYR A 227 17.05 -11.16 5.20
N LEU A 228 16.91 -11.36 3.89
CA LEU A 228 15.95 -12.35 3.34
C LEU A 228 16.23 -13.77 3.84
N LYS A 229 17.50 -14.17 3.93
CA LYS A 229 17.92 -15.50 4.43
C LYS A 229 17.64 -15.73 5.92
N GLN A 230 17.32 -14.68 6.67
CA GLN A 230 16.98 -14.80 8.09
C GLN A 230 15.47 -15.02 8.32
N ILE A 231 14.64 -14.88 7.28
CA ILE A 231 13.19 -15.06 7.37
C ILE A 231 12.90 -16.57 7.40
N PRO A 232 12.29 -17.11 8.47
CA PRO A 232 12.03 -18.54 8.62
C PRO A 232 10.82 -18.99 7.78
N GLU A 233 10.70 -20.29 7.50
CA GLU A 233 9.64 -20.87 6.66
C GLU A 233 8.23 -20.60 7.18
N GLU A 234 8.07 -20.41 8.49
CA GLU A 234 6.79 -20.16 9.14
C GLU A 234 6.36 -18.68 9.12
N ALA A 235 7.20 -17.78 8.58
CA ALA A 235 6.85 -16.37 8.46
C ALA A 235 5.83 -16.13 7.34
N ASP A 236 4.91 -15.18 7.57
CA ASP A 236 3.91 -14.79 6.58
C ASP A 236 4.56 -14.33 5.25
N ASP A 237 5.68 -13.61 5.36
CA ASP A 237 6.45 -13.07 4.22
C ASP A 237 7.44 -14.06 3.57
N PHE A 238 7.48 -15.33 4.02
CA PHE A 238 8.51 -16.26 3.55
C PHE A 238 8.47 -16.49 2.04
N LYS A 239 7.27 -16.60 1.47
CA LYS A 239 7.10 -16.87 0.04
C LYS A 239 7.59 -15.71 -0.81
N GLU A 240 7.23 -14.48 -0.43
CA GLU A 240 7.66 -13.23 -1.04
C GLU A 240 9.18 -13.06 -0.90
N ALA A 241 9.74 -13.45 0.24
CA ALA A 241 11.18 -13.44 0.46
C ALA A 241 11.93 -14.40 -0.48
N GLN A 242 11.41 -15.61 -0.72
CA GLN A 242 12.00 -16.55 -1.68
C GLN A 242 11.86 -16.04 -3.13
N ASP A 243 10.70 -15.51 -3.51
CA ASP A 243 10.50 -14.93 -4.85
C ASP A 243 11.46 -13.76 -5.11
N LEU A 244 11.70 -12.91 -4.11
CA LEU A 244 12.69 -11.85 -4.22
C LEU A 244 14.12 -12.40 -4.31
N LEU A 245 14.48 -13.39 -3.48
CA LEU A 245 15.80 -14.03 -3.54
C LEU A 245 16.09 -14.66 -4.90
N ASP A 246 15.11 -15.30 -5.54
CA ASP A 246 15.26 -15.94 -6.85
C ASP A 246 15.46 -14.94 -8.00
N LYS A 247 15.02 -13.68 -7.81
CA LYS A 247 15.11 -12.60 -8.79
C LYS A 247 16.37 -11.73 -8.64
N LEU A 248 17.09 -11.84 -7.51
CA LEU A 248 18.33 -11.09 -7.21
C LEU A 248 19.57 -11.82 -7.72
#